data_AF-A0A7S9QBN9-F1
#
_entry.id   AF-A0A7S9QBN9-F1
#
_cell.length_a   1.000
_cell.length_b   1.000
_cell.length_c   1.000
_cell.angle_alpha   90.00
_cell.angle_beta   90.00
_cell.angle_gamma   90.00
#
_symmetry.space_group_name_H-M   'P 1'
#
loop_
_entity.id
_entity.type
_entity.pdbx_description
1 polymer ?
#
loop_
_entity_poly.entity_id
_entity_poly.type
_entity_poly.pdbx_seq_one_letter_code
_entity_poly.pdbx_strand_id
1 'polypeptide(L)'
;MKSTTQSTKAEEAQAAATGTTSTAAEDIATMQKLGFDNFSAMGTTWAETMSELGSEVVSFMAERIREDVKTQHEILHCKNMSDLQKIQARFMQKAIDQYTAETGKLVEMSQTLFAPARKGPDA
;
A
#
# COMPACT_ATOMS: atom_id res chain seq x y z
N MET A 1 -22.37 -28.83 -63.75
CA MET A 1 -21.61 -29.06 -62.50
C MET A 1 -20.51 -28.01 -62.40
N LYS A 2 -20.70 -26.96 -61.59
CA LYS A 2 -19.68 -26.01 -61.05
C LYS A 2 -20.27 -24.79 -60.31
N SER A 3 -21.56 -24.78 -59.95
CA SER A 3 -22.19 -23.57 -59.37
C SER A 3 -22.51 -23.63 -57.87
N THR A 4 -22.25 -24.75 -57.18
CA THR A 4 -22.69 -24.93 -55.78
C THR A 4 -21.55 -24.89 -54.76
N THR A 5 -20.28 -24.88 -55.19
CA THR A 5 -19.12 -24.88 -54.27
C THR A 5 -18.48 -23.49 -54.08
N GLN A 6 -18.99 -22.45 -54.76
CA GLN A 6 -18.45 -21.08 -54.63
C GLN A 6 -19.17 -20.21 -53.59
N SER A 7 -20.42 -20.54 -53.22
CA SER A 7 -21.15 -19.75 -52.20
C SER A 7 -20.69 -20.02 -50.77
N THR A 8 -20.21 -21.22 -50.44
CA THR A 8 -19.82 -21.55 -49.06
C THR A 8 -18.52 -20.87 -48.62
N LYS A 9 -17.63 -20.54 -49.57
CA LYS A 9 -16.36 -19.86 -49.27
C LYS A 9 -16.51 -18.34 -49.02
N ALA A 10 -17.65 -17.77 -49.40
CA ALA A 10 -17.92 -16.34 -49.20
C ALA A 10 -18.48 -16.05 -47.79
N GLU A 11 -19.19 -17.00 -47.16
CA GLU A 11 -19.72 -16.83 -45.80
C GLU A 11 -18.71 -17.19 -44.69
N GLU A 12 -17.82 -18.17 -44.89
CA GLU A 12 -16.79 -18.50 -43.88
C GLU A 12 -15.67 -17.45 -43.77
N ALA A 13 -15.47 -16.63 -44.81
CA ALA A 13 -14.50 -15.53 -44.76
C ALA A 13 -14.99 -14.32 -43.95
N GLN A 14 -16.30 -14.21 -43.69
CA GLN A 14 -16.87 -13.13 -42.88
C GLN A 14 -17.04 -13.50 -41.40
N ALA A 15 -16.97 -14.78 -41.04
CA ALA A 15 -16.99 -15.23 -39.64
C ALA A 15 -15.60 -15.23 -38.96
N ALA A 16 -14.52 -15.07 -39.72
CA ALA A 16 -13.14 -15.05 -39.21
C ALA A 16 -12.55 -13.65 -39.02
N ALA A 17 -13.34 -12.59 -39.20
CA ALA A 17 -12.92 -11.19 -39.06
C ALA A 17 -13.58 -10.47 -37.87
N THR A 18 -14.06 -11.20 -36.87
CA THR A 18 -14.32 -10.67 -35.51
C THR A 18 -13.07 -10.71 -34.63
N GLY A 19 -11.89 -10.84 -35.24
CA GLY A 19 -10.67 -10.32 -34.64
C GLY A 19 -10.72 -8.80 -34.69
N THR A 20 -11.10 -8.20 -33.57
CA THR A 20 -11.07 -6.76 -33.27
C THR A 20 -10.08 -5.99 -34.15
N THR A 21 -10.57 -5.38 -35.23
CA THR A 21 -9.83 -4.36 -35.97
C THR A 21 -9.97 -3.05 -35.21
N SER A 22 -9.41 -3.03 -34.00
CA SER A 22 -9.19 -1.78 -33.26
C SER A 22 -8.27 -0.93 -34.13
N THR A 23 -8.71 0.28 -34.44
CA THR A 23 -7.86 1.23 -35.14
C THR A 23 -6.68 1.58 -34.22
N ALA A 24 -5.51 1.89 -34.78
CA ALA A 24 -4.36 2.32 -33.99
C ALA A 24 -4.68 3.50 -33.04
N ALA A 25 -5.71 4.30 -33.36
CA ALA A 25 -6.23 5.36 -32.50
C ALA A 25 -6.99 4.83 -31.27
N GLU A 26 -7.77 3.77 -31.40
CA GLU A 26 -8.49 3.12 -30.29
C GLU A 26 -7.53 2.39 -29.34
N ASP A 27 -6.47 1.78 -29.89
CA ASP A 27 -5.41 1.17 -29.09
C ASP A 27 -4.62 2.22 -28.29
N ILE A 28 -4.28 3.35 -28.93
CA ILE A 28 -3.63 4.49 -28.25
C ILE A 28 -4.55 5.06 -27.16
N ALA A 29 -5.84 5.26 -27.45
CA ALA A 29 -6.80 5.76 -26.48
C ALA A 29 -6.98 4.79 -25.28
N THR A 30 -6.99 3.49 -25.54
CA THR A 30 -7.05 2.45 -24.51
C THR A 30 -5.80 2.48 -23.65
N MET A 31 -4.62 2.59 -24.24
CA MET A 31 -3.36 2.68 -23.50
C MET A 31 -3.26 3.96 -22.67
N GLN A 32 -3.74 5.09 -23.20
CA GLN A 32 -3.82 6.36 -22.45
C GLN A 32 -4.78 6.26 -21.26
N LYS A 33 -5.96 5.65 -21.47
CA LYS A 33 -6.95 5.46 -20.40
C LYS A 33 -6.41 4.53 -19.31
N LEU A 34 -5.82 3.39 -19.69
CA LEU A 34 -5.19 2.48 -18.73
C LEU A 34 -4.04 3.16 -17.97
N GLY A 35 -3.25 4.00 -18.64
CA GLY A 35 -2.20 4.80 -18.00
C GLY A 35 -2.77 5.81 -16.99
N PHE A 36 -3.84 6.51 -17.33
CA PHE A 36 -4.50 7.48 -16.46
C PHE A 36 -5.21 6.81 -15.28
N ASP A 37 -5.92 5.72 -15.51
CA ASP A 37 -6.58 4.91 -14.47
C ASP A 37 -5.56 4.35 -13.48
N ASN A 38 -4.43 3.82 -13.97
CA ASN A 38 -3.34 3.32 -13.13
C ASN A 38 -2.65 4.43 -12.33
N PHE A 39 -2.46 5.61 -12.93
CA PHE A 39 -1.92 6.78 -12.22
C PHE A 39 -2.88 7.28 -11.14
N SER A 40 -4.18 7.35 -11.42
CA SER A 40 -5.19 7.77 -10.46
C SER A 40 -5.29 6.79 -9.28
N ALA A 41 -5.30 5.49 -9.54
CA ALA A 41 -5.34 4.46 -8.50
C ALA A 41 -4.08 4.51 -7.61
N MET A 42 -2.90 4.68 -8.22
CA MET A 42 -1.64 4.87 -7.51
C MET A 42 -1.67 6.14 -6.64
N GLY A 43 -2.25 7.23 -7.13
CA GLY A 43 -2.42 8.48 -6.38
C GLY A 43 -3.30 8.33 -5.15
N THR A 44 -4.42 7.60 -5.25
CA THR A 44 -5.29 7.31 -4.11
C THR A 44 -4.61 6.43 -3.06
N THR A 45 -3.99 5.32 -3.48
CA THR A 45 -3.26 4.43 -2.56
C THR A 45 -2.10 5.15 -1.87
N TRP A 46 -1.39 6.03 -2.58
CA TRP A 46 -0.35 6.86 -1.99
C TRP A 46 -0.91 7.80 -0.91
N ALA A 47 -2.01 8.50 -1.20
CA ALA A 47 -2.64 9.42 -0.25
C ALA A 47 -3.16 8.68 1.00
N GLU A 48 -3.79 7.53 0.83
CA GLU A 48 -4.25 6.66 1.93
C GLU A 48 -3.09 6.19 2.79
N THR A 49 -2.04 5.66 2.18
CA THR A 49 -0.86 5.15 2.90
C THR A 49 -0.14 6.28 3.65
N MET A 50 -0.04 7.48 3.05
CA MET A 50 0.52 8.65 3.73
C MET A 50 -0.34 9.10 4.92
N SER A 51 -1.66 9.05 4.79
CA SER A 51 -2.58 9.34 5.89
C SER A 51 -2.43 8.33 7.02
N GLU A 52 -2.31 7.05 6.70
CA GLU A 52 -2.10 5.98 7.67
C GLU A 52 -0.76 6.14 8.40
N LEU A 53 0.31 6.44 7.67
CA LEU A 53 1.63 6.71 8.23
C LEU A 53 1.59 7.89 9.21
N GLY A 54 0.93 8.99 8.82
CA GLY A 54 0.77 10.14 9.70
C GLY A 54 -0.03 9.83 10.97
N SER A 55 -1.12 9.06 10.84
CA SER A 55 -1.92 8.60 11.97
C SER A 55 -1.11 7.72 12.92
N GLU A 56 -0.25 6.85 12.38
CA GLU A 56 0.59 5.97 13.18
C GLU A 56 1.59 6.76 14.03
N VAL A 57 2.31 7.71 13.41
CA VAL A 57 3.29 8.55 14.11
C VAL A 57 2.64 9.32 15.27
N VAL A 58 1.46 9.89 15.06
CA VAL A 58 0.72 10.61 16.12
C VAL A 58 0.29 9.65 17.22
N SER A 59 -0.17 8.45 16.87
CA SER A 59 -0.58 7.43 17.83
C SER A 59 0.60 6.96 18.70
N PHE A 60 1.75 6.72 18.07
CA PHE A 60 2.98 6.37 18.75
C PHE A 60 3.44 7.47 19.72
N MET A 61 3.42 8.74 19.29
CA MET A 61 3.76 9.87 20.16
C MET A 61 2.82 9.95 21.37
N ALA A 62 1.52 9.79 21.15
CA ALA A 62 0.54 9.79 22.24
C ALA A 62 0.83 8.68 23.25
N GLU A 63 1.21 7.48 22.78
CA GLU A 63 1.55 6.37 23.67
C GLU A 63 2.83 6.61 24.46
N ARG A 64 3.86 7.18 23.83
CA ARG A 64 5.09 7.56 24.53
C ARG A 64 4.86 8.59 25.62
N ILE A 65 4.00 9.58 25.36
CA ILE A 65 3.59 10.58 26.37
C ILE A 65 2.86 9.92 27.54
N ARG A 66 1.97 8.94 27.30
CA ARG A 66 1.29 8.22 28.38
C ARG A 66 2.28 7.49 29.29
N GLU A 67 3.25 6.80 28.71
CA GLU A 67 4.29 6.11 29.47
C GLU A 67 5.18 7.09 30.25
N ASP A 68 5.45 8.30 29.73
CA ASP A 68 6.18 9.35 30.46
C ASP A 68 5.39 9.83 31.68
N VAL A 69 4.10 10.13 31.51
CA VAL A 69 3.22 10.55 32.61
C VAL A 69 3.11 9.47 33.67
N LYS A 70 2.93 8.21 33.25
CA LYS A 70 2.90 7.06 34.15
C LYS A 70 4.21 6.92 34.93
N THR A 71 5.35 7.03 34.26
CA THR A 71 6.67 6.95 34.89
C THR A 71 6.86 8.07 35.91
N GLN A 72 6.50 9.30 35.57
CA GLN A 72 6.55 10.43 36.51
C GLN A 72 5.65 10.20 37.72
N HIS A 73 4.45 9.67 37.50
CA HIS A 73 3.53 9.31 38.58
C HIS A 73 4.13 8.25 39.51
N GLU A 74 4.76 7.19 38.97
CA GLU A 74 5.47 6.17 39.75
C GLU A 74 6.64 6.78 40.55
N ILE A 75 7.43 7.67 39.94
CA ILE A 75 8.55 8.34 40.60
C ILE A 75 8.08 9.22 41.76
N LEU A 76 7.00 9.99 41.60
CA LEU A 76 6.44 10.85 42.65
C LEU A 76 5.97 10.07 43.89
N HIS A 77 5.58 8.81 43.71
CA HIS A 77 5.14 7.94 44.82
C HIS A 77 6.27 7.07 45.38
N CYS A 78 7.44 7.04 44.72
CA CYS A 78 8.58 6.24 45.12
C CYS A 78 9.16 6.71 46.47
N LYS A 79 9.47 5.77 47.36
CA LYS A 79 9.96 6.05 48.73
C LYS A 79 11.43 5.72 48.93
N ASN A 80 12.08 5.07 47.96
CA ASN A 80 13.46 4.63 48.10
C ASN A 80 14.18 4.55 46.74
N MET A 81 15.51 4.58 46.79
CA MET A 81 16.36 4.61 45.59
C MET A 81 16.32 3.30 44.79
N SER A 82 16.14 2.15 45.45
CA SER A 82 16.09 0.85 44.78
C SER A 82 14.89 0.75 43.84
N ASP A 83 13.72 1.23 44.27
CA ASP A 83 12.52 1.23 43.45
C ASP A 83 12.59 2.25 42.33
N LEU A 84 13.25 3.39 42.54
CA LEU A 84 13.52 4.37 41.48
C LEU A 84 14.34 3.75 40.34
N GLN A 85 15.40 3.00 40.67
CA GLN A 85 16.22 2.30 39.67
C GLN A 85 15.38 1.29 38.86
N LYS A 86 14.47 0.55 39.51
CA LYS A 86 13.58 -0.40 38.81
C LYS A 86 12.60 0.33 37.89
N ILE A 87 12.04 1.46 38.31
CA ILE A 87 11.14 2.29 37.49
C ILE A 87 11.88 2.74 36.22
N GLN A 88 13.08 3.31 36.39
CA GLN A 88 13.90 3.77 35.26
C GLN A 88 14.30 2.64 34.31
N ALA A 89 14.72 1.49 34.84
CA ALA A 89 15.07 0.33 34.02
C ALA A 89 13.88 -0.16 33.18
N ARG A 90 12.67 -0.24 33.78
CA ARG A 90 11.45 -0.60 33.04
C ARG A 90 11.11 0.42 31.97
N PHE A 91 11.20 1.71 32.29
CA PHE A 91 10.93 2.78 31.33
C PHE A 91 11.85 2.70 30.12
N MET A 92 13.16 2.52 30.34
CA MET A 92 14.14 2.38 29.27
C MET A 92 13.91 1.14 28.42
N GLN A 93 13.66 -0.02 29.05
CA GLN A 93 13.35 -1.24 28.31
C GLN A 93 12.10 -1.06 27.46
N LYS A 94 11.03 -0.50 28.03
CA LYS A 94 9.78 -0.24 27.32
C LYS A 94 9.97 0.70 26.14
N ALA A 95 10.79 1.75 26.29
CA ALA A 95 11.12 2.65 25.20
C ALA A 95 11.85 1.92 24.07
N ILE A 96 12.87 1.11 24.38
CA ILE A 96 13.61 0.31 23.39
C ILE A 96 12.64 -0.59 22.61
N ASP A 97 11.78 -1.32 23.32
CA ASP A 97 10.82 -2.24 22.70
C ASP A 97 9.85 -1.48 21.78
N GLN A 98 9.30 -0.37 22.25
CA GLN A 98 8.35 0.46 21.50
C GLN A 98 8.99 1.08 20.26
N TYR A 99 10.17 1.69 20.36
CA TYR A 99 10.85 2.30 19.22
C TYR A 99 11.29 1.25 18.18
N THR A 100 11.72 0.08 18.63
CA THR A 100 12.10 -1.02 17.72
C THR A 100 10.88 -1.51 16.95
N ALA A 101 9.76 -1.76 17.64
CA ALA A 101 8.51 -2.19 17.01
C ALA A 101 7.96 -1.13 16.04
N GLU A 102 7.93 0.14 16.46
CA GLU A 102 7.45 1.25 15.65
C GLU A 102 8.29 1.42 14.38
N THR A 103 9.61 1.34 14.50
CA THR A 103 10.51 1.43 13.33
C THR A 103 10.23 0.31 12.34
N GLY A 104 10.02 -0.93 12.82
CA GLY A 104 9.64 -2.05 11.96
C GLY A 104 8.34 -1.79 11.22
N LYS A 105 7.31 -1.29 11.93
CA LYS A 105 6.01 -0.95 11.35
C LYS A 105 6.13 0.15 10.29
N LEU A 106 6.86 1.22 10.56
CA LEU A 106 7.07 2.30 9.59
C LEU A 106 7.82 1.82 8.34
N VAL A 107 8.79 0.90 8.49
CA VAL A 107 9.46 0.28 7.35
C VAL A 107 8.48 -0.52 6.51
N GLU A 108 7.64 -1.35 7.11
CA GLU A 108 6.60 -2.13 6.39
C GLU A 108 5.62 -1.20 5.65
N MET A 109 5.15 -0.15 6.30
CA MET A 109 4.26 0.85 5.68
C MET A 109 4.94 1.58 4.52
N SER A 110 6.23 1.89 4.65
CA SER A 110 7.00 2.57 3.59
C SER A 110 7.21 1.70 2.35
N GLN A 111 7.28 0.37 2.51
CA GLN A 111 7.41 -0.54 1.36
C GLN A 111 6.20 -0.45 0.44
N THR A 112 5.00 -0.21 0.98
CA THR A 112 3.78 0.03 0.20
C THR A 112 3.86 1.33 -0.61
N LEU A 113 4.49 2.38 -0.08
CA LEU A 113 4.69 3.66 -0.78
C LEU A 113 5.66 3.55 -1.96
N PHE A 114 6.68 2.70 -1.83
CA PHE A 114 7.75 2.55 -2.84
C PHE A 114 7.60 1.28 -3.69
N ALA A 115 6.55 0.49 -3.48
CA ALA A 115 6.28 -0.67 -4.29
C ALA A 115 6.02 -0.22 -5.74
N PRO A 116 6.70 -0.80 -6.75
CA PRO A 116 6.36 -0.53 -8.13
C PRO A 116 4.90 -0.93 -8.35
N ALA A 117 4.13 -0.08 -9.01
CA ALA A 117 2.73 -0.35 -9.38
C ALA A 117 2.64 -1.79 -9.91
N ARG A 118 1.97 -2.66 -9.15
CA ARG A 118 1.86 -4.09 -9.42
C ARG A 118 1.45 -4.26 -10.89
N LYS A 119 2.36 -4.83 -11.71
CA LYS A 119 2.03 -5.24 -13.08
C LYS A 119 0.76 -6.09 -13.02
N GLY A 120 -0.21 -5.74 -13.86
CA GLY A 120 -1.47 -6.47 -13.99
C GLY A 120 -1.24 -7.96 -14.30
N PRO A 121 -2.27 -8.80 -14.14
CA PRO A 121 -2.16 -10.23 -14.39
C PRO A 121 -1.72 -10.47 -15.84
N ASP A 122 -0.90 -11.51 -16.04
CA ASP A 122 -0.27 -11.94 -17.30
C ASP A 122 1.22 -11.57 -17.45
N ALA A 123 2.02 -11.95 -16.45
CA ALA A 123 3.43 -12.30 -16.66
C ALA A 123 3.56 -13.80 -16.97
#